data_AF-A0A6J6Z329-F1
#
_entry.id   AF-A0A6J6Z329-F1
#
_cell.length_a   1.000
_cell.length_b   1.000
_cell.length_c   1.000
_cell.angle_alpha   90.00
_cell.angle_beta   90.00
_cell.angle_gamma   90.00
#
_symmetry.space_group_name_H-M   'P 1'
#
loop_
_entity.id
_entity.type
_entity.pdbx_description
1 polymer ?
#
loop_
_entity_poly.entity_id
_entity_poly.type
_entity_poly.pdbx_seq_one_letter_code
_entity_poly.pdbx_strand_id
1 'polypeptide(L)'
;MATPPDPRPFIHAAIKSARFPQNSINAEDILVNAIGLVREYRNNPSASYTKARKVTAKNHGTSRKLGRKSEQELRFFLFSALFRAWYLGFEVKPRINNRYGKTTPFVGFADPILMHEGIGKTISHLEEYQSYRKKIISDLEPIN
;
A
#
# COMPACT_ATOMS: atom_id res chain seq x y z
N MET A 1 -11.92 12.90 -18.61
CA MET A 1 -11.13 11.87 -17.90
C MET A 1 -12.11 10.88 -17.28
N ALA A 2 -12.01 9.59 -17.59
CA ALA A 2 -12.88 8.59 -16.97
C ALA A 2 -12.50 8.42 -15.50
N THR A 3 -13.48 8.41 -14.60
CA THR A 3 -13.28 8.07 -13.19
C THR A 3 -12.71 6.65 -13.13
N PRO A 4 -11.60 6.39 -12.40
CA PRO A 4 -11.09 5.04 -12.27
C PRO A 4 -12.18 4.15 -11.63
N PRO A 5 -12.35 2.90 -12.11
CA PRO A 5 -13.40 2.02 -11.61
C PRO A 5 -13.26 1.78 -10.11
N ASP A 6 -14.36 1.73 -9.39
CA ASP A 6 -14.37 1.48 -7.95
C ASP A 6 -13.53 0.22 -7.61
N PRO A 7 -12.53 0.30 -6.71
CA PRO A 7 -11.71 -0.85 -6.39
C PRO A 7 -12.38 -1.89 -5.49
N ARG A 8 -13.52 -1.55 -4.86
CA ARG A 8 -14.23 -2.44 -3.92
C ARG A 8 -14.52 -3.84 -4.47
N PRO A 9 -15.06 -4.03 -5.69
CA PRO A 9 -15.47 -5.36 -6.16
C PRO A 9 -14.31 -6.37 -6.21
N PHE A 10 -13.13 -5.95 -6.66
CA PHE A 10 -11.98 -6.86 -6.76
C PHE A 10 -11.29 -7.05 -5.41
N ILE A 11 -11.23 -6.01 -4.55
CA ILE A 11 -10.72 -6.14 -3.17
C ILE A 11 -11.59 -7.13 -2.40
N HIS A 12 -12.90 -6.99 -2.49
CA HIS A 12 -13.85 -7.89 -1.84
C HIS A 12 -13.68 -9.34 -2.31
N ALA A 13 -13.51 -9.55 -3.62
CA ALA A 13 -13.21 -10.87 -4.18
C ALA A 13 -11.89 -11.45 -3.64
N ALA A 14 -10.83 -10.63 -3.54
CA ALA A 14 -9.54 -11.05 -3.00
C ALA A 14 -9.62 -11.43 -1.51
N ILE A 15 -10.33 -10.63 -0.71
CA ILE A 15 -10.57 -10.90 0.72
C ILE A 15 -11.36 -12.19 0.91
N LYS A 16 -12.42 -12.40 0.12
CA LYS A 16 -13.24 -13.61 0.15
C LYS A 16 -12.44 -14.85 -0.25
N SER A 17 -11.64 -14.75 -1.32
CA SER A 17 -10.77 -15.83 -1.80
C SER A 17 -9.72 -16.22 -0.75
N ALA A 18 -9.14 -15.21 -0.09
CA ALA A 18 -8.16 -15.40 0.96
C ALA A 18 -8.76 -15.91 2.30
N ARG A 19 -10.08 -16.00 2.41
CA ARG A 19 -10.81 -16.46 3.60
C ARG A 19 -10.51 -15.65 4.86
N PHE A 20 -10.53 -14.32 4.73
CA PHE A 20 -10.44 -13.44 5.90
C PHE A 20 -11.55 -13.77 6.91
N PRO A 21 -11.28 -13.68 8.22
CA PRO A 21 -12.30 -13.87 9.25
C PRO A 21 -13.45 -12.88 9.08
N GLN A 22 -14.70 -13.34 9.30
CA GLN A 22 -15.91 -12.51 9.13
C GLN A 22 -15.95 -11.29 10.06
N ASN A 23 -15.26 -11.34 11.21
CA ASN A 23 -15.15 -10.25 12.18
C ASN A 23 -13.80 -9.50 12.09
N SER A 24 -13.04 -9.69 11.01
CA SER A 24 -11.78 -8.98 10.85
C SER A 24 -12.01 -7.47 10.69
N ILE A 25 -11.14 -6.67 11.31
CA ILE A 25 -11.07 -5.21 11.10
C ILE A 25 -11.11 -4.94 9.59
N ASN A 26 -11.85 -3.89 9.15
CA ASN A 26 -12.17 -3.58 7.76
C ASN A 26 -10.93 -3.48 6.83
N ALA A 27 -10.36 -4.64 6.47
CA ALA A 27 -9.24 -4.78 5.55
C ALA A 27 -9.62 -4.20 4.19
N GLU A 28 -10.90 -4.34 3.82
CA GLU A 28 -11.47 -3.74 2.63
C GLU A 28 -11.31 -2.22 2.63
N ASP A 29 -11.75 -1.53 3.69
CA ASP A 29 -11.65 -0.07 3.79
C ASP A 29 -10.20 0.42 3.79
N ILE A 30 -9.28 -0.31 4.43
CA ILE A 30 -7.84 0.01 4.41
C ILE A 30 -7.32 0.01 2.98
N LEU A 31 -7.68 -1.02 2.21
CA LEU A 31 -7.19 -1.21 0.84
C LEU A 31 -7.88 -0.25 -0.14
N VAL A 32 -9.18 -0.02 0.01
CA VAL A 32 -9.94 0.95 -0.79
C VAL A 32 -9.33 2.34 -0.62
N ASN A 33 -9.08 2.76 0.63
CA ASN A 33 -8.45 4.05 0.92
C ASN A 33 -7.02 4.12 0.35
N ALA A 34 -6.22 3.06 0.51
CA ALA A 34 -4.86 3.04 0.00
C ALA A 34 -4.80 3.15 -1.53
N ILE A 35 -5.63 2.38 -2.24
CA ILE A 35 -5.74 2.42 -3.71
C ILE A 35 -6.27 3.77 -4.17
N GLY A 36 -7.30 4.31 -3.49
CA GLY A 36 -7.84 5.64 -3.76
C GLY A 36 -6.76 6.71 -3.72
N LEU A 37 -5.95 6.72 -2.65
CA LEU A 37 -4.83 7.66 -2.50
C LEU A 37 -3.77 7.47 -3.60
N VAL A 38 -3.35 6.22 -3.90
CA VAL A 38 -2.35 5.96 -4.95
C VAL A 38 -2.84 6.44 -6.31
N ARG A 39 -4.10 6.16 -6.66
CA ARG A 39 -4.69 6.62 -7.92
C ARG A 39 -4.85 8.13 -7.97
N GLU A 40 -5.24 8.76 -6.87
CA GLU A 40 -5.30 10.21 -6.76
C GLU A 40 -3.92 10.85 -7.02
N TYR A 41 -2.86 10.31 -6.41
CA TYR A 41 -1.48 10.77 -6.65
C TYR A 41 -1.03 10.57 -8.10
N ARG A 42 -1.35 9.42 -8.71
CA ARG A 42 -1.02 9.13 -10.12
C ARG A 42 -1.73 10.09 -11.08
N ASN A 43 -2.99 10.41 -10.81
CA ASN A 43 -3.81 11.28 -11.66
C ASN A 43 -3.53 12.77 -11.43
N ASN A 44 -3.15 13.15 -10.21
CA ASN A 44 -2.84 14.53 -9.83
C ASN A 44 -1.39 14.66 -9.30
N PRO A 45 -0.36 14.47 -10.13
CA PRO A 45 1.04 14.45 -9.69
C PRO A 45 1.63 15.83 -9.25
N SER A 46 0.81 16.83 -8.91
CA SER A 46 1.24 18.20 -8.60
C SER A 46 0.88 18.61 -7.15
N ALA A 47 1.76 19.17 -6.33
CA ALA A 47 2.75 20.19 -6.66
C ALA A 47 4.16 19.86 -6.14
N SER A 48 5.14 20.10 -7.01
CA SER A 48 6.54 20.28 -6.67
C SER A 48 6.69 21.14 -5.41
N TYR A 49 7.55 20.72 -4.49
CA TYR A 49 8.03 21.54 -3.38
C TYR A 49 8.89 22.68 -3.94
N THR A 50 8.26 23.69 -4.52
CA THR A 50 8.94 24.96 -4.82
C THR A 50 9.03 25.71 -3.50
N LYS A 51 10.22 25.66 -2.89
CA LYS A 51 10.75 26.49 -1.79
C LYS A 51 9.67 27.16 -0.93
N ALA A 52 9.45 26.61 0.27
CA ALA A 52 9.02 27.30 1.49
C ALA A 52 8.22 28.61 1.27
N ARG A 53 6.93 28.50 0.90
CA ARG A 53 6.02 29.64 1.06
C ARG A 53 5.75 29.77 2.57
N LYS A 54 6.32 30.79 3.22
CA LYS A 54 6.07 31.11 4.64
C LYS A 54 4.58 31.00 4.93
N VAL A 55 4.22 30.21 5.94
CA VAL A 55 2.87 30.13 6.47
C VAL A 55 2.48 31.55 6.88
N THR A 56 1.55 32.13 6.14
CA THR A 56 0.95 33.43 6.42
C THR A 56 -0.48 33.16 6.89
N ALA A 57 -1.02 34.01 7.75
CA ALA A 57 -2.35 33.84 8.35
C ALA A 57 -3.49 33.58 7.32
N LYS A 58 -3.29 33.93 6.05
CA LYS A 58 -4.22 33.67 4.94
C LYS A 58 -4.27 32.20 4.45
N ASN A 59 -3.31 31.34 4.83
CA ASN A 59 -3.25 29.94 4.40
C ASN A 59 -3.46 28.94 5.56
N HIS A 60 -3.92 29.40 6.72
CA HIS A 60 -4.32 28.55 7.82
C HIS A 60 -5.60 27.80 7.42
N GLY A 61 -5.47 26.51 7.05
CA GLY A 61 -6.60 25.64 6.70
C GLY A 61 -6.63 25.14 5.26
N THR A 62 -5.76 25.61 4.36
CA THR A 62 -5.63 25.00 3.03
C THR A 62 -4.85 23.70 3.11
N SER A 63 -5.38 22.61 2.54
CA SER A 63 -4.73 21.30 2.47
C SER A 63 -3.30 21.45 1.95
N ARG A 64 -2.35 21.08 2.81
CA ARG A 64 -0.92 21.14 2.49
C ARG A 64 -0.69 20.17 1.33
N LYS A 65 -0.39 20.68 0.14
CA LYS A 65 -0.06 19.84 -1.02
C LYS A 65 1.13 18.95 -0.63
N LEU A 66 0.89 17.64 -0.48
CA LEU A 66 1.96 16.67 -0.26
C LEU A 66 2.91 16.74 -1.46
N GLY A 67 4.21 16.76 -1.20
CA GLY A 67 5.22 16.75 -2.26
C GLY A 67 5.05 15.55 -3.19
N ARG A 68 5.57 15.66 -4.42
CA ARG A 68 5.52 14.59 -5.42
C ARG A 68 6.21 13.34 -4.87
N LYS A 69 5.43 12.31 -4.57
CA LYS A 69 5.94 10.98 -4.23
C LYS A 69 6.52 10.31 -5.48
N SER A 70 7.59 9.56 -5.32
CA SER A 70 8.09 8.70 -6.39
C SER A 70 7.12 7.52 -6.62
N GLU A 71 7.11 6.94 -7.83
CA GLU A 71 6.32 5.74 -8.10
C GLU A 71 6.71 4.58 -7.16
N GLN A 72 7.98 4.51 -6.76
CA GLN A 72 8.44 3.52 -5.78
C GLN A 72 7.81 3.75 -4.40
N GLU A 73 7.73 4.99 -3.93
CA GLU A 73 7.07 5.33 -2.65
C GLU A 73 5.58 5.03 -2.66
N LEU A 74 4.89 5.29 -3.77
CA LEU A 74 3.47 4.95 -3.93
C LEU A 74 3.26 3.42 -3.90
N ARG A 75 4.13 2.67 -4.57
CA ARG A 75 4.12 1.19 -4.49
C ARG A 75 4.38 0.69 -3.07
N PHE A 76 5.38 1.25 -2.39
CA PHE A 76 5.71 0.85 -1.01
C PHE A 76 4.58 1.20 -0.03
N PHE A 77 3.88 2.31 -0.25
CA PHE A 77 2.68 2.63 0.51
C PHE A 77 1.58 1.58 0.29
N LEU A 78 1.30 1.19 -0.96
CA LEU A 78 0.33 0.13 -1.25
C LEU A 78 0.74 -1.21 -0.63
N PHE A 79 2.02 -1.58 -0.70
CA PHE A 79 2.55 -2.78 -0.05
C PHE A 79 2.37 -2.72 1.46
N SER A 80 2.65 -1.58 2.09
CA SER A 80 2.42 -1.41 3.54
C SER A 80 0.95 -1.62 3.92
N ALA A 81 0.01 -1.16 3.09
CA ALA A 81 -1.41 -1.34 3.31
C ALA A 81 -1.84 -2.81 3.18
N LEU A 82 -1.30 -3.54 2.19
CA LEU A 82 -1.51 -4.98 2.04
C LEU A 82 -0.99 -5.78 3.25
N PHE A 83 0.22 -5.47 3.72
CA PHE A 83 0.80 -6.09 4.91
C PHE A 83 -0.05 -5.82 6.15
N ARG A 84 -0.51 -4.58 6.32
CA ARG A 84 -1.35 -4.17 7.44
C ARG A 84 -2.72 -4.86 7.39
N ALA A 85 -3.37 -4.85 6.24
CA ALA A 85 -4.65 -5.52 6.04
C ALA A 85 -4.55 -7.02 6.37
N TRP A 86 -3.51 -7.69 5.90
CA TRP A 86 -3.24 -9.09 6.21
C TRP A 86 -3.04 -9.32 7.72
N TYR A 87 -2.19 -8.50 8.36
CA TYR A 87 -1.91 -8.64 9.77
C TYR A 87 -3.14 -8.38 10.65
N LEU A 88 -3.98 -7.40 10.30
CA LEU A 88 -5.22 -7.14 11.03
C LEU A 88 -6.30 -8.20 10.75
N GLY A 89 -6.25 -8.85 9.59
CA GLY A 89 -7.16 -9.92 9.22
C GLY A 89 -6.86 -11.24 9.93
N PHE A 90 -5.59 -11.63 10.00
CA PHE A 90 -5.18 -12.95 10.47
C PHE A 90 -4.37 -12.94 11.77
N GLU A 91 -3.91 -11.77 12.23
CA GLU A 91 -2.93 -11.63 13.34
C GLU A 91 -1.62 -12.38 13.11
N VAL A 92 -1.37 -12.81 11.87
CA VAL A 92 -0.17 -13.54 11.46
C VAL A 92 0.71 -12.66 10.59
N LYS A 93 2.03 -12.73 10.83
CA LYS A 93 3.03 -12.08 9.99
C LYS A 93 2.94 -12.62 8.55
N PRO A 94 2.75 -11.76 7.54
CA PRO A 94 2.70 -12.19 6.14
C PRO A 94 4.03 -12.83 5.73
N ARG A 95 3.93 -13.97 5.05
CA ARG A 95 5.06 -14.69 4.45
C ARG A 95 4.98 -14.53 2.94
N ILE A 96 6.06 -14.11 2.29
CA ILE A 96 6.12 -13.94 0.84
C ILE A 96 6.61 -15.23 0.17
N ASN A 97 7.73 -15.76 0.65
CA ASN A 97 8.36 -16.96 0.08
C ASN A 97 7.99 -18.22 0.89
N ASN A 98 7.92 -19.36 0.19
CA ASN A 98 7.80 -20.68 0.76
C ASN A 98 8.89 -21.59 0.19
N ARG A 99 9.54 -22.39 1.05
CA ARG A 99 10.64 -23.30 0.72
C ARG A 99 10.32 -24.29 -0.40
N TYR A 100 9.03 -24.54 -0.65
CA TYR A 100 8.52 -25.54 -1.59
C TYR A 100 7.96 -24.94 -2.90
N GLY A 101 8.24 -23.67 -3.20
CA GLY A 101 7.79 -23.02 -4.44
C GLY A 101 6.27 -22.77 -4.55
N LYS A 102 5.49 -23.12 -3.52
CA LYS A 102 4.05 -22.83 -3.46
C LYS A 102 3.81 -21.36 -3.08
N THR A 103 2.95 -20.69 -3.83
CA THR A 103 2.44 -19.35 -3.50
C THR A 103 1.88 -19.34 -2.07
N THR A 104 2.33 -18.39 -1.26
CA THR A 104 1.83 -18.25 0.12
C THR A 104 0.41 -17.66 0.11
N PRO A 105 -0.40 -17.89 1.16
CA PRO A 105 -1.73 -17.29 1.27
C PRO A 105 -1.71 -15.76 1.13
N PHE A 106 -0.69 -15.10 1.68
CA PHE A 106 -0.51 -13.66 1.54
C PHE A 106 -0.25 -13.24 0.09
N VAL A 107 0.61 -13.95 -0.64
CA VAL A 107 0.87 -13.62 -2.06
C VAL A 107 -0.37 -13.90 -2.89
N GLY A 108 -1.09 -15.00 -2.65
CA GLY A 108 -2.36 -15.27 -3.35
C GLY A 108 -3.44 -14.21 -3.11
N PHE A 109 -3.42 -13.57 -1.94
CA PHE A 109 -4.24 -12.40 -1.61
C PHE A 109 -3.77 -11.12 -2.32
N ALA A 110 -2.47 -10.83 -2.27
CA ALA A 110 -1.90 -9.57 -2.75
C ALA A 110 -1.80 -9.49 -4.27
N ASP A 111 -1.52 -10.61 -4.94
CA ASP A 111 -1.29 -10.69 -6.38
C ASP A 111 -2.43 -10.14 -7.23
N PRO A 112 -3.71 -10.55 -7.07
CA PRO A 112 -4.80 -10.01 -7.88
C PRO A 112 -5.01 -8.51 -7.67
N ILE A 113 -4.77 -7.99 -6.46
CA ILE A 113 -4.89 -6.56 -6.15
C ILE A 113 -3.77 -5.77 -6.85
N LEU A 114 -2.54 -6.26 -6.78
CA LEU A 114 -1.38 -5.60 -7.38
C LEU A 114 -1.41 -5.65 -8.90
N MET A 115 -1.81 -6.79 -9.49
CA MET A 115 -2.03 -6.90 -10.92
C MET A 115 -3.08 -5.91 -11.42
N HIS A 116 -4.17 -5.72 -10.68
CA HIS A 116 -5.20 -4.74 -11.03
C HIS A 116 -4.65 -3.30 -11.02
N GLU A 117 -3.68 -2.99 -10.15
CA GLU A 117 -3.02 -1.67 -10.11
C GLU A 117 -1.82 -1.53 -11.07
N GLY A 118 -1.64 -2.50 -11.99
CA GLY A 118 -0.58 -2.50 -13.00
C GLY A 118 0.80 -2.93 -12.47
N ILE A 119 0.84 -3.58 -11.30
CA ILE A 119 2.07 -4.03 -10.64
C ILE A 119 2.21 -5.54 -10.84
N GLY A 120 2.98 -5.93 -11.85
CA GLY A 120 3.38 -7.34 -12.07
C GLY A 120 4.56 -7.76 -11.19
N LYS A 121 5.07 -8.99 -11.38
CA LYS A 121 6.22 -9.53 -10.62
C LYS A 121 6.06 -9.38 -9.09
N THR A 122 4.84 -9.64 -8.60
CA THR A 122 4.40 -9.42 -7.21
C THR A 122 5.40 -9.90 -6.17
N ILE A 123 5.87 -11.14 -6.29
CA ILE A 123 6.84 -11.72 -5.34
C ILE A 123 8.10 -10.85 -5.23
N SER A 124 8.70 -10.50 -6.36
CA SER A 124 9.93 -9.72 -6.40
C SER A 124 9.77 -8.35 -5.74
N HIS A 125 8.66 -7.65 -6.01
CA HIS A 125 8.41 -6.35 -5.40
C HIS A 125 8.07 -6.43 -3.91
N LEU A 126 7.35 -7.47 -3.48
CA LEU A 126 7.10 -7.71 -2.07
C LEU A 126 8.40 -8.02 -1.30
N GLU A 127 9.32 -8.78 -1.90
CA GLU A 127 10.65 -9.06 -1.33
C GLU A 127 11.53 -7.81 -1.27
N GLU A 128 11.51 -6.98 -2.31
CA GLU A 128 12.16 -5.67 -2.34
C GLU A 128 11.67 -4.79 -1.17
N TYR A 129 10.36 -4.68 -1.01
CA TYR A 129 9.75 -3.93 0.08
C TYR A 129 10.10 -4.50 1.47
N GLN A 130 10.09 -5.82 1.62
CA GLN A 130 10.47 -6.44 2.89
C GLN A 130 11.93 -6.16 3.25
N SER A 131 12.82 -6.15 2.26
CA SER A 131 14.24 -5.83 2.44
C SER A 131 14.44 -4.36 2.81
N TYR A 132 13.74 -3.46 2.13
CA TYR A 132 13.69 -2.03 2.47
C TYR A 132 13.20 -1.81 3.91
N ARG A 133 12.10 -2.45 4.31
CA ARG A 133 11.55 -2.34 5.66
C ARG A 133 12.52 -2.84 6.73
N LYS A 134 13.22 -3.95 6.49
CA LYS A 134 14.24 -4.47 7.41
C LYS A 134 15.39 -3.48 7.59
N LYS A 135 15.87 -2.88 6.49
CA LYS A 135 16.93 -1.88 6.53
C LYS A 135 16.52 -0.68 7.37
N ILE A 136 15.33 -0.13 7.15
CA ILE A 136 14.81 0.99 7.94
C ILE A 136 14.72 0.66 9.43
N ILE A 137 14.20 -0.52 9.77
CA ILE A 137 14.11 -0.93 11.19
C ILE A 137 15.51 -1.04 11.81
N SER A 138 16.46 -1.65 11.09
CA SER A 138 17.86 -1.74 11.53
C SER A 138 18.54 -0.38 11.71
N ASP A 139 18.20 0.60 10.87
CA ASP A 139 18.75 1.96 10.96
C ASP A 139 18.10 2.75 12.12
N LEU A 140 16.90 2.37 12.56
CA LEU A 140 16.12 3.01 13.63
C LEU A 140 16.38 2.44 15.03
N GLU A 141 16.81 1.19 15.13
CA GLU A 141 17.24 0.57 16.39
C GLU A 141 18.76 0.75 16.53
N PRO A 142 19.26 1.81 17.21
CA PRO A 142 20.67 1.86 17.55
C PRO A 142 20.98 0.64 18.41
N ILE A 143 22.05 -0.06 18.04
CA ILE A 143 22.63 -1.17 18.78
C ILE A 143 22.80 -0.73 20.24
N ASN A 144 21.99 -1.28 21.14
CA ASN A 144 22.23 -1.25 22.58
C ASN A 144 23.17 -2.40 22.94
#